data_AF-A0A350PLC9-F1
#
_entry.id   AF-A0A350PLC9-F1
#
_cell.length_a   1.000
_cell.length_b   1.000
_cell.length_c   1.000
_cell.angle_alpha   90.00
_cell.angle_beta   90.00
_cell.angle_gamma   90.00
#
_symmetry.space_group_name_H-M   'P 1'
#
loop_
_entity.id
_entity.type
_entity.pdbx_description
1 polymer ?
#
loop_
_entity_poly.entity_id
_entity_poly.type
_entity_poly.pdbx_seq_one_letter_code
_entity_poly.pdbx_strand_id
1 'polypeptide(L)'
;MKKIIAIFYVLILSMSAYSQDTFITEGIVIDMYDSTSLPFAPIFSDSVLIARTDSSGRFHIELTQKPEFLTFGFIGYVQRKVPIDSSGFYTIKLKSVVTRHFYDSQKIILGSDYQFNNQAIGGYFHFSTPFIFDQYLLKVNFNGYTNFSSYDFIEIQSDIDYLVSRSKFVLSINLNYLHLTSDKFTIEEQSIGSDLYFGIPMKFLIGLSEISYTENLTNFNR
;
A
#
# COMPACT_ATOMS: atom_id res chain seq x y z
N MET A 1 34.24 69.78 27.52
CA MET A 1 34.32 69.23 26.14
C MET A 1 34.66 67.74 26.11
N LYS A 2 35.73 67.26 26.76
CA LYS A 2 36.12 65.82 26.76
C LYS A 2 35.00 64.82 27.15
N LYS A 3 34.15 65.17 28.12
CA LYS A 3 33.02 64.33 28.56
C LYS A 3 31.89 64.20 27.52
N ILE A 4 31.66 65.25 26.73
CA ILE A 4 30.62 65.27 25.68
C ILE A 4 31.05 64.40 24.49
N ILE A 5 32.34 64.45 24.14
CA ILE A 5 32.92 63.62 23.08
C ILE A 5 32.82 62.12 23.44
N ALA A 6 33.09 61.77 24.71
CA ALA A 6 32.95 60.40 25.17
C ALA A 6 31.49 59.89 25.07
N ILE A 7 30.51 60.71 25.47
CA ILE A 7 29.09 60.37 25.37
C ILE A 7 28.66 60.19 23.91
N PHE A 8 29.17 61.04 23.01
CA PHE A 8 28.89 60.94 21.58
C PHE A 8 29.46 59.64 20.96
N TYR A 9 30.67 59.23 21.37
CA TYR A 9 31.25 57.95 20.97
C TYR A 9 30.45 56.74 21.46
N VAL A 10 29.94 56.78 22.70
CA VAL A 10 29.09 55.70 23.24
C VAL A 10 27.77 55.60 22.48
N LEU A 11 27.15 56.74 22.13
CA LEU A 11 25.90 56.77 21.37
C LEU A 11 26.07 56.24 19.94
N ILE A 12 27.17 56.56 19.26
CA ILE A 12 27.45 56.03 17.90
C ILE A 12 27.67 54.51 17.94
N LEU A 13 28.36 53.99 18.96
CA LEU A 13 28.56 52.54 19.12
C LEU A 13 27.26 51.78 19.44
N SER A 14 26.26 52.43 20.06
CA SER A 14 24.94 51.82 20.28
C SER A 14 24.09 51.69 19.01
N MET A 15 24.40 52.43 17.93
CA MET A 15 23.65 52.35 16.67
C MET A 15 24.05 51.16 15.78
N SER A 16 25.20 50.52 16.03
CA SER A 16 25.65 49.32 15.29
C SER A 16 25.07 48.00 15.83
N ALA A 17 24.28 48.02 16.89
CA ALA A 17 23.60 46.85 17.44
C ALA A 17 22.24 46.60 16.76
N TYR A 18 22.19 46.60 15.43
CA TYR A 18 21.08 45.96 14.72
C TYR A 18 21.33 44.45 14.76
N SER A 19 20.77 43.79 15.78
CA SER A 19 20.58 42.33 15.76
C SER A 19 19.77 42.01 14.51
N GLN A 20 20.41 41.48 13.48
CA GLN A 20 19.68 40.79 12.42
C GLN A 20 19.20 39.52 13.10
N ASP A 21 17.93 39.53 13.55
CA ASP A 21 17.31 38.38 14.21
C ASP A 21 17.19 37.24 13.19
N THR A 22 18.26 36.48 13.04
CA THR A 22 18.31 35.30 12.18
C THR A 22 17.50 34.22 12.86
N PHE A 23 16.42 33.81 12.21
CA PHE A 23 15.64 32.66 12.60
C PHE A 23 16.34 31.39 12.13
N ILE A 24 16.76 30.55 13.07
CA ILE A 24 17.46 29.29 12.80
C ILE A 24 16.53 28.12 13.15
N THR A 25 16.28 27.25 12.18
CA THR A 25 15.53 26.01 12.40
C THR A 25 16.26 24.82 11.81
N GLU A 26 16.24 23.73 12.56
CA GLU A 26 16.87 22.46 12.18
C GLU A 26 15.84 21.35 12.24
N GLY A 27 16.15 20.21 11.64
CA GLY A 27 15.27 19.07 11.76
C GLY A 27 15.66 17.88 10.91
N ILE A 28 14.76 16.91 10.86
CA ILE A 28 14.84 15.72 10.03
C ILE A 28 13.50 15.44 9.37
N VAL A 29 13.54 15.02 8.12
CA VAL A 29 12.37 14.58 7.36
C VAL A 29 12.43 13.06 7.23
N ILE A 30 11.36 12.38 7.65
CA ILE A 30 11.27 10.91 7.67
C ILE A 30 9.94 10.42 7.09
N ASP A 31 9.93 9.18 6.59
CA ASP A 31 8.69 8.47 6.28
C ASP A 31 7.88 8.21 7.56
N MET A 32 6.57 8.44 7.50
CA MET A 32 5.66 8.34 8.64
C MET A 32 5.52 6.91 9.19
N TYR A 33 5.66 5.89 8.33
CA TYR A 33 5.37 4.49 8.63
C TYR A 33 6.60 3.72 9.09
N ASP A 34 7.76 3.96 8.51
CA ASP A 34 8.97 3.20 8.83
C ASP A 34 10.14 4.04 9.34
N SER A 35 9.93 5.36 9.49
CA SER A 35 10.93 6.29 10.02
C SER A 35 12.21 6.36 9.19
N THR A 36 12.19 5.88 7.95
CA THR A 36 13.32 6.02 7.03
C THR A 36 13.54 7.51 6.73
N SER A 37 14.79 7.96 6.81
CA SER A 37 15.16 9.32 6.43
C SER A 37 14.86 9.59 4.95
N LEU A 38 14.36 10.79 4.67
CA LEU A 38 14.05 11.25 3.31
C LEU A 38 15.11 12.26 2.85
N PRO A 39 16.16 11.81 2.13
CA PRO A 39 17.22 12.69 1.67
C PRO A 39 16.77 13.57 0.51
N PHE A 40 17.35 14.77 0.37
CA PHE A 40 17.04 15.73 -0.70
C PHE A 40 15.58 16.19 -0.81
N ALA A 41 14.80 16.04 0.26
CA ALA A 41 13.44 16.53 0.37
C ALA A 41 13.43 18.07 0.25
N PRO A 42 12.75 18.65 -0.76
CA PRO A 42 12.65 20.09 -0.89
C PRO A 42 11.80 20.72 0.22
N ILE A 43 12.26 21.88 0.70
CA ILE A 43 11.62 22.67 1.73
C ILE A 43 11.30 24.04 1.14
N PHE A 44 10.03 24.45 1.27
CA PHE A 44 9.52 25.69 0.68
C PHE A 44 8.98 26.63 1.76
N SER A 45 9.18 27.93 1.56
CA SER A 45 8.44 29.01 2.22
C SER A 45 7.61 29.72 1.16
N ASP A 46 6.28 29.75 1.31
CA ASP A 46 5.36 30.38 0.34
C ASP A 46 5.63 30.00 -1.13
N SER A 47 5.92 28.72 -1.38
CA SER A 47 6.26 28.15 -2.71
C SER A 47 7.67 28.46 -3.23
N VAL A 48 8.48 29.22 -2.51
CA VAL A 48 9.90 29.44 -2.84
C VAL A 48 10.73 28.33 -2.22
N LEU A 49 11.54 27.65 -3.04
CA LEU A 49 12.48 26.64 -2.55
C LEU A 49 13.58 27.34 -1.73
N ILE A 50 13.65 27.04 -0.44
CA ILE A 50 14.63 27.66 0.46
C ILE A 50 15.76 26.71 0.87
N ALA A 51 15.49 25.40 0.88
CA ALA A 51 16.47 24.39 1.28
C ALA A 51 16.10 23.00 0.76
N ARG A 52 17.02 22.05 0.95
CA ARG A 52 16.79 20.61 0.78
C ARG A 52 17.42 19.87 1.95
N THR A 53 16.86 18.72 2.31
CA THR A 53 17.53 17.85 3.28
C THR A 53 18.82 17.25 2.73
N ASP A 54 19.76 16.94 3.62
CA ASP A 54 21.01 16.27 3.31
C ASP A 54 20.83 14.75 3.05
N SER A 55 21.92 14.02 2.87
CA SER A 55 21.92 12.56 2.66
C SER A 55 21.36 11.75 3.84
N SER A 56 21.28 12.34 5.03
CA SER A 56 20.69 11.75 6.24
C SER A 56 19.24 12.20 6.48
N GLY A 57 18.66 12.98 5.55
CA GLY A 57 17.32 13.54 5.67
C GLY A 57 17.23 14.74 6.63
N ARG A 58 18.36 15.29 7.08
CA ARG A 58 18.41 16.44 8.00
C ARG A 58 18.40 17.76 7.24
N PHE A 59 17.89 18.82 7.86
CA PHE A 59 17.96 20.17 7.31
C PHE A 59 18.41 21.19 8.36
N HIS A 60 19.02 22.26 7.87
CA HIS A 60 19.39 23.46 8.60
C HIS A 60 19.00 24.66 7.75
N ILE A 61 18.22 25.58 8.30
CA ILE A 61 17.72 26.75 7.58
C ILE A 61 17.91 27.98 8.45
N GLU A 62 18.54 29.00 7.87
CA GLU A 62 18.71 30.31 8.45
C GLU A 62 17.92 31.32 7.61
N LEU A 63 16.93 31.98 8.21
CA LEU A 63 16.06 32.96 7.55
C LEU A 63 16.12 34.29 8.29
N THR A 64 16.11 35.38 7.53
CA THR A 64 16.05 36.75 8.09
C THR A 64 14.68 37.09 8.66
N GLN A 65 13.64 36.36 8.25
CA GLN A 65 12.27 36.52 8.76
C GLN A 65 11.69 35.14 9.06
N LYS A 66 11.02 35.02 10.20
CA LYS A 66 10.35 33.79 10.60
C LYS A 66 9.14 33.53 9.68
N PRO A 67 9.12 32.41 8.94
CA PRO A 67 7.94 32.03 8.18
C PRO A 67 6.86 31.49 9.13
N GLU A 68 5.59 31.72 8.79
CA GLU A 68 4.48 31.11 9.54
C GLU A 68 4.44 29.59 9.31
N PHE A 69 4.77 29.16 8.09
CA PHE A 69 4.76 27.75 7.70
C PHE A 69 5.92 27.39 6.78
N LEU A 70 6.40 26.16 6.92
CA LEU A 70 7.26 25.51 5.93
C LEU A 70 6.51 24.36 5.25
N THR A 71 6.69 24.24 3.96
CA THR A 71 6.12 23.12 3.18
C THR A 71 7.22 22.15 2.82
N PHE A 72 7.05 20.90 3.22
CA PHE A 72 7.97 19.80 2.94
C PHE A 72 7.38 18.90 1.87
N GLY A 73 8.19 18.52 0.89
CA GLY A 73 7.79 17.58 -0.16
C GLY A 73 8.87 16.53 -0.40
N PHE A 74 8.46 15.39 -0.97
CA PHE A 74 9.38 14.39 -1.48
C PHE A 74 8.66 13.58 -2.58
N ILE A 75 9.40 13.06 -3.56
CA ILE A 75 8.79 12.32 -4.67
C ILE A 75 8.10 11.06 -4.12
N GLY A 76 6.82 10.88 -4.47
CA GLY A 76 6.01 9.78 -3.96
C GLY A 76 5.41 10.02 -2.57
N TYR A 77 5.37 11.27 -2.08
CA TYR A 77 4.81 11.63 -0.78
C TYR A 77 3.83 12.81 -0.89
N VAL A 78 2.85 12.86 0.02
CA VAL A 78 1.94 14.00 0.14
C VAL A 78 2.71 15.17 0.75
N GLN A 79 2.67 16.33 0.10
CA GLN A 79 3.27 17.55 0.63
C GLN A 79 2.64 17.92 1.96
N ARG A 80 3.47 18.39 2.91
CA ARG A 80 3.02 18.73 4.25
C ARG A 80 3.42 20.16 4.59
N LYS A 81 2.42 20.99 4.89
CA LYS A 81 2.59 22.34 5.45
C LYS A 81 2.67 22.22 6.98
N VAL A 82 3.72 22.76 7.58
CA VAL A 82 4.04 22.62 9.00
C VAL A 82 4.20 24.02 9.61
N PRO A 83 3.45 24.37 10.66
CA PRO A 83 3.65 25.64 11.35
C PRO A 83 5.01 25.64 12.06
N ILE A 84 5.70 26.77 11.99
CA ILE A 84 6.98 26.95 12.66
C ILE A 84 6.78 27.96 13.79
N ASP A 85 6.75 27.48 15.02
CA ASP A 85 6.37 28.29 16.18
C ASP A 85 7.59 28.92 16.86
N SER A 86 8.73 28.25 16.83
CA SER A 86 9.99 28.73 17.42
C SER A 86 11.21 28.20 16.67
N SER A 87 12.36 28.80 16.94
CA SER A 87 13.65 28.20 16.59
C SER A 87 13.79 26.87 17.34
N GLY A 88 14.33 25.85 16.68
CA GLY A 88 14.49 24.53 17.29
C GLY A 88 14.61 23.38 16.29
N PHE A 89 14.56 22.17 16.84
CA PHE A 89 14.67 20.93 16.08
C PHE A 89 13.28 20.33 15.80
N TYR A 90 12.97 20.08 14.53
CA TYR A 90 11.68 19.54 14.09
C TYR A 90 11.83 18.12 13.51
N THR A 91 10.90 17.24 13.87
CA THR A 91 10.76 15.93 13.20
C THR A 91 9.56 15.96 12.28
N ILE A 92 9.81 16.01 10.98
CA ILE A 92 8.78 16.10 9.96
C ILE A 92 8.48 14.71 9.40
N LYS A 93 7.25 14.24 9.58
CA LYS A 93 6.79 12.96 9.04
C LYS A 93 6.00 13.19 7.75
N LEU A 94 6.47 12.64 6.64
CA LEU A 94 5.72 12.64 5.38
C LEU A 94 5.01 11.30 5.18
N LYS A 95 3.79 11.36 4.66
CA LYS A 95 3.02 10.17 4.31
C LYS A 95 3.24 9.85 2.83
N SER A 96 3.71 8.64 2.54
CA SER A 96 3.85 8.16 1.16
C SER A 96 2.49 8.11 0.45
N VAL A 97 2.51 8.46 -0.83
CA VAL A 97 1.38 8.32 -1.75
C VAL A 97 1.39 6.87 -2.24
N VAL A 98 0.56 6.04 -1.64
CA VAL A 98 0.26 4.72 -2.19
C VAL A 98 -0.91 4.90 -3.15
N THR A 99 -0.63 5.16 -4.43
CA THR A 99 -1.67 5.08 -5.47
C THR A 99 -1.87 3.62 -5.84
N ARG A 100 -2.90 2.99 -5.26
CA ARG A 100 -3.54 1.82 -5.87
C ARG A 100 -4.73 2.34 -6.65
N HIS A 101 -4.72 2.25 -7.97
CA HIS A 101 -5.85 2.75 -8.73
C HIS A 101 -7.05 1.81 -8.49
N PHE A 102 -8.17 2.41 -8.12
CA PHE A 102 -9.44 1.74 -7.84
C PHE A 102 -9.81 0.70 -8.92
N TYR A 103 -9.54 1.02 -10.19
CA TYR A 103 -9.91 0.19 -11.34
C TYR A 103 -8.86 -0.86 -11.76
N ASP A 104 -7.62 -0.82 -11.24
CA ASP A 104 -6.57 -1.79 -11.64
C ASP A 104 -6.93 -3.23 -11.26
N SER A 105 -7.81 -3.37 -10.27
CA SER A 105 -8.21 -4.66 -9.71
C SER A 105 -9.61 -5.11 -10.13
N GLN A 106 -10.44 -4.24 -10.72
CA GLN A 106 -11.81 -4.59 -11.11
C GLN A 106 -11.82 -5.30 -12.47
N LYS A 107 -12.33 -6.53 -12.51
CA LYS A 107 -12.42 -7.33 -13.75
C LYS A 107 -13.73 -8.10 -13.78
N ILE A 108 -14.30 -8.21 -14.98
CA ILE A 108 -15.37 -9.14 -15.32
C ILE A 108 -14.90 -9.89 -16.55
N ILE A 109 -14.72 -11.19 -16.45
CA ILE A 109 -14.29 -12.05 -17.55
C ILE A 109 -15.29 -13.18 -17.67
N LEU A 110 -15.80 -13.37 -18.88
CA LEU A 110 -16.64 -14.49 -19.27
C LEU A 110 -15.92 -15.17 -20.42
N GLY A 111 -15.75 -16.48 -20.34
CA GLY A 111 -15.07 -17.22 -21.38
C GLY A 111 -15.52 -18.66 -21.48
N SER A 112 -15.15 -19.25 -22.60
CA SER A 112 -15.24 -20.68 -22.85
C SER A 112 -13.84 -21.24 -23.04
N ASP A 113 -13.63 -22.48 -22.65
CA ASP A 113 -12.36 -23.17 -22.74
C ASP A 113 -12.56 -24.59 -23.29
N TYR A 114 -11.55 -25.12 -23.97
CA TYR A 114 -11.53 -26.48 -24.51
C TYR A 114 -10.21 -27.14 -24.15
N GLN A 115 -10.30 -28.20 -23.35
CA GLN A 115 -9.15 -28.97 -22.90
C GLN A 115 -8.92 -30.16 -23.84
N PHE A 116 -7.88 -30.07 -24.67
CA PHE A 116 -7.54 -31.12 -25.65
C PHE A 116 -7.28 -32.50 -25.01
N ASN A 117 -6.63 -32.55 -23.85
CA ASN A 117 -6.23 -33.82 -23.22
C ASN A 117 -7.43 -34.63 -22.70
N ASN A 118 -8.45 -33.95 -22.17
CA ASN A 118 -9.64 -34.58 -21.60
C ASN A 118 -10.87 -34.45 -22.51
N GLN A 119 -10.72 -33.86 -23.71
CA GLN A 119 -11.82 -33.50 -24.62
C GLN A 119 -12.97 -32.77 -23.90
N ALA A 120 -12.62 -32.03 -22.85
CA ALA A 120 -13.59 -31.33 -22.03
C ALA A 120 -13.80 -29.93 -22.60
N ILE A 121 -15.05 -29.49 -22.61
CA ILE A 121 -15.42 -28.12 -22.92
C ILE A 121 -16.03 -27.51 -21.68
N GLY A 122 -15.65 -26.27 -21.42
CA GLY A 122 -16.09 -25.58 -20.24
C GLY A 122 -16.27 -24.10 -20.47
N GLY A 123 -16.70 -23.45 -19.41
CA GLY A 123 -16.77 -22.02 -19.31
C GLY A 123 -16.28 -21.56 -17.95
N TYR A 124 -15.93 -20.29 -17.90
CA TYR A 124 -15.49 -19.65 -16.68
C TYR A 124 -16.07 -18.25 -16.57
N PHE A 125 -16.28 -17.85 -15.33
CA PHE A 125 -16.65 -16.51 -14.94
C PHE A 125 -15.68 -16.04 -13.85
N HIS A 126 -15.00 -14.93 -14.11
CA HIS A 126 -14.15 -14.26 -13.14
C HIS A 126 -14.72 -12.88 -12.86
N PHE A 127 -14.91 -12.59 -11.59
CA PHE A 127 -15.30 -11.29 -11.09
C PHE A 127 -14.31 -10.81 -10.04
N SER A 128 -13.94 -9.53 -10.09
CA SER A 128 -13.24 -8.88 -9.01
C SER A 128 -13.74 -7.47 -8.78
N THR A 129 -13.90 -7.10 -7.51
CA THR A 129 -14.29 -5.74 -7.13
C THR A 129 -13.13 -4.77 -7.35
N PRO A 130 -13.38 -3.47 -7.45
CA PRO A 130 -12.32 -2.50 -7.20
C PRO A 130 -11.82 -2.61 -5.75
N PHE A 131 -10.69 -1.98 -5.45
CA PHE A 131 -10.23 -1.83 -4.06
C PHE A 131 -11.22 -0.95 -3.28
N ILE A 132 -11.88 -1.51 -2.26
CA ILE A 132 -12.74 -0.78 -1.33
C ILE A 132 -11.85 -0.20 -0.23
N PHE A 133 -11.95 1.12 0.02
CA PHE A 133 -11.12 1.86 1.00
C PHE A 133 -9.60 1.66 0.84
N ASP A 134 -9.13 1.47 -0.39
CA ASP A 134 -7.73 1.18 -0.77
C ASP A 134 -7.10 -0.06 -0.11
N GLN A 135 -7.92 -0.91 0.52
CA GLN A 135 -7.45 -1.99 1.39
C GLN A 135 -8.06 -3.34 1.06
N TYR A 136 -9.31 -3.36 0.60
CA TYR A 136 -10.11 -4.57 0.48
C TYR A 136 -10.38 -4.92 -0.98
N LEU A 137 -10.18 -6.18 -1.36
CA LEU A 137 -10.49 -6.69 -2.69
C LEU A 137 -11.21 -8.03 -2.54
N LEU A 138 -12.33 -8.19 -3.23
CA LEU A 138 -13.04 -9.46 -3.37
C LEU A 138 -12.83 -9.97 -4.80
N LYS A 139 -12.40 -11.23 -4.93
CA LYS A 139 -12.42 -11.97 -6.19
C LYS A 139 -13.33 -13.16 -6.07
N VAL A 140 -14.04 -13.46 -7.14
CA VAL A 140 -14.92 -14.61 -7.25
C VAL A 140 -14.65 -15.27 -8.59
N ASN A 141 -14.29 -16.55 -8.57
CA ASN A 141 -14.08 -17.35 -9.77
C ASN A 141 -15.10 -18.50 -9.76
N PHE A 142 -15.69 -18.78 -10.92
CA PHE A 142 -16.50 -19.96 -11.15
C PHE A 142 -16.03 -20.61 -12.45
N ASN A 143 -15.70 -21.89 -12.39
CA ASN A 143 -15.31 -22.67 -13.56
C ASN A 143 -16.20 -23.90 -13.66
N GLY A 144 -16.59 -24.26 -14.88
CA GLY A 144 -17.46 -25.40 -15.17
C GLY A 144 -16.97 -26.15 -16.40
N TYR A 145 -16.64 -27.43 -16.28
CA TYR A 145 -16.19 -28.25 -17.42
C TYR A 145 -17.03 -29.50 -17.58
N THR A 146 -17.28 -29.91 -18.83
CA THR A 146 -17.99 -31.15 -19.18
C THR A 146 -17.27 -31.92 -20.29
N ASN A 147 -17.29 -33.25 -20.24
CA ASN A 147 -16.79 -34.12 -21.33
C ASN A 147 -17.95 -34.76 -22.10
N PHE A 148 -18.17 -34.34 -23.35
CA PHE A 148 -19.25 -34.87 -24.20
C PHE A 148 -18.96 -36.24 -24.81
N SER A 149 -17.70 -36.69 -24.82
CA SER A 149 -17.33 -37.99 -25.40
C SER A 149 -17.71 -39.17 -24.49
N SER A 150 -17.85 -38.92 -23.19
CA SER A 150 -18.11 -39.96 -22.20
C SER A 150 -19.26 -39.67 -21.24
N TYR A 151 -19.85 -38.46 -21.21
CA TYR A 151 -20.86 -38.03 -20.21
C TYR A 151 -20.38 -38.08 -18.74
N ASP A 152 -19.10 -38.40 -18.51
CA ASP A 152 -18.55 -38.88 -17.24
C ASP A 152 -17.83 -37.80 -16.41
N PHE A 153 -17.90 -36.52 -16.76
CA PHE A 153 -17.06 -35.53 -16.08
C PHE A 153 -17.76 -34.19 -16.01
N ILE A 154 -18.11 -33.77 -14.79
CA ILE A 154 -18.51 -32.40 -14.48
C ILE A 154 -17.59 -31.89 -13.38
N GLU A 155 -16.85 -30.82 -13.65
CA GLU A 155 -16.03 -30.10 -12.66
C GLU A 155 -16.64 -28.73 -12.42
N ILE A 156 -17.03 -28.43 -11.18
CA ILE A 156 -17.43 -27.09 -10.75
C ILE A 156 -16.43 -26.64 -9.69
N GLN A 157 -15.73 -25.55 -9.98
CA GLN A 157 -14.84 -24.89 -9.03
C GLN A 157 -15.37 -23.49 -8.71
N SER A 158 -15.47 -23.15 -7.43
CA SER A 158 -15.70 -21.77 -7.00
C SER A 158 -14.65 -21.30 -6.02
N ASP A 159 -14.01 -20.17 -6.29
CA ASP A 159 -12.98 -19.58 -5.42
C ASP A 159 -13.37 -18.16 -5.00
N ILE A 160 -13.31 -17.86 -3.71
CA ILE A 160 -13.51 -16.51 -3.17
C ILE A 160 -12.24 -16.05 -2.47
N ASP A 161 -11.60 -15.00 -3.01
CA ASP A 161 -10.42 -14.38 -2.40
C ASP A 161 -10.78 -13.03 -1.77
N TYR A 162 -10.53 -12.88 -0.47
CA TYR A 162 -10.62 -11.60 0.24
C TYR A 162 -9.23 -11.12 0.66
N LEU A 163 -8.78 -9.99 0.11
CA LEU A 163 -7.48 -9.40 0.38
C LEU A 163 -7.61 -8.18 1.30
N VAL A 164 -6.86 -8.14 2.40
CA VAL A 164 -6.61 -6.94 3.21
C VAL A 164 -5.16 -6.53 3.03
N SER A 165 -4.89 -5.32 2.52
CA SER A 165 -3.52 -4.83 2.36
C SER A 165 -3.29 -3.47 3.01
N ARG A 166 -2.30 -3.39 3.92
CA ARG A 166 -1.82 -2.15 4.53
C ARG A 166 -0.30 -2.12 4.52
N SER A 167 0.31 -1.36 3.61
CA SER A 167 1.76 -1.08 3.44
C SER A 167 2.74 -2.26 3.59
N LYS A 168 2.78 -2.94 4.74
CA LYS A 168 3.59 -4.11 5.05
C LYS A 168 2.77 -5.37 5.43
N PHE A 169 1.47 -5.28 5.65
CA PHE A 169 0.61 -6.43 5.95
C PHE A 169 -0.27 -6.81 4.75
N VAL A 170 -0.34 -8.09 4.43
CA VAL A 170 -1.30 -8.66 3.48
C VAL A 170 -1.92 -9.91 4.09
N LEU A 171 -3.25 -9.95 4.12
CA LEU A 171 -4.05 -11.11 4.47
C LEU A 171 -4.91 -11.48 3.26
N SER A 172 -4.77 -12.70 2.76
CA SER A 172 -5.74 -13.30 1.82
C SER A 172 -6.53 -14.36 2.56
N ILE A 173 -7.84 -14.43 2.33
CA ILE A 173 -8.69 -15.56 2.75
C ILE A 173 -9.24 -16.16 1.46
N ASN A 174 -9.05 -17.46 1.28
CA ASN A 174 -9.46 -18.20 0.09
C ASN A 174 -10.50 -19.24 0.52
N LEU A 175 -11.67 -19.22 -0.09
CA LEU A 175 -12.70 -20.26 0.06
C LEU A 175 -12.83 -20.98 -1.26
N ASN A 176 -12.62 -22.30 -1.28
CA ASN A 176 -12.73 -23.09 -2.49
C ASN A 176 -13.76 -24.19 -2.30
N TYR A 177 -14.53 -24.45 -3.36
CA TYR A 177 -15.38 -25.63 -3.49
C TYR A 177 -15.07 -26.28 -4.82
N LEU A 178 -14.87 -27.59 -4.80
CA LEU A 178 -14.69 -28.43 -5.98
C LEU A 178 -15.72 -29.55 -5.92
N HIS A 179 -16.52 -29.67 -6.97
CA HIS A 179 -17.38 -30.81 -7.20
C HIS A 179 -16.99 -31.46 -8.51
N LEU A 180 -16.56 -32.72 -8.42
CA LEU A 180 -16.11 -33.51 -9.55
C LEU A 180 -16.91 -34.80 -9.58
N THR A 181 -17.72 -34.98 -10.62
CA THR A 181 -18.57 -36.17 -10.76
C THR A 181 -18.29 -36.91 -12.05
N SER A 182 -18.30 -38.24 -11.93
CA SER A 182 -18.18 -39.23 -12.98
C SER A 182 -19.13 -40.39 -12.77
N ASP A 183 -19.38 -41.19 -13.80
CA ASP A 183 -20.19 -42.41 -13.72
C ASP A 183 -19.69 -43.40 -12.66
N LYS A 184 -18.40 -43.35 -12.31
CA LYS A 184 -17.78 -44.26 -11.33
C LYS A 184 -17.63 -43.67 -9.95
N PHE A 185 -17.57 -42.35 -9.83
CA PHE A 185 -17.27 -41.71 -8.55
C PHE A 185 -17.69 -40.25 -8.51
N THR A 186 -17.87 -39.74 -7.31
CA THR A 186 -18.04 -38.33 -7.00
C THR A 186 -17.01 -37.92 -5.95
N ILE A 187 -16.32 -36.82 -6.21
CA ILE A 187 -15.42 -36.14 -5.29
C ILE A 187 -16.01 -34.78 -4.97
N GLU A 188 -16.08 -34.46 -3.69
CA GLU A 188 -16.40 -33.12 -3.22
C GLU A 188 -15.30 -32.63 -2.29
N GLU A 189 -14.76 -31.45 -2.57
CA GLU A 189 -13.80 -30.80 -1.69
C GLU A 189 -14.32 -29.41 -1.30
N GLN A 190 -14.22 -29.10 -0.02
CA GLN A 190 -14.40 -27.76 0.52
C GLN A 190 -13.13 -27.37 1.25
N SER A 191 -12.57 -26.19 0.94
CA SER A 191 -11.41 -25.69 1.65
C SER A 191 -11.54 -24.23 2.03
N ILE A 192 -11.00 -23.91 3.21
CA ILE A 192 -10.78 -22.55 3.68
C ILE A 192 -9.30 -22.39 3.97
N GLY A 193 -8.69 -21.39 3.37
CA GLY A 193 -7.28 -21.09 3.51
C GLY A 193 -7.04 -19.62 3.77
N SER A 194 -5.86 -19.31 4.29
CA SER A 194 -5.41 -17.94 4.46
C SER A 194 -3.92 -17.80 4.23
N ASP A 195 -3.56 -16.76 3.49
CA ASP A 195 -2.19 -16.33 3.25
C ASP A 195 -1.90 -15.07 4.06
N LEU A 196 -0.85 -15.10 4.87
CA LEU A 196 -0.43 -13.98 5.70
C LEU A 196 0.98 -13.54 5.30
N TYR A 197 1.15 -12.23 5.10
CA TYR A 197 2.43 -11.59 4.81
C TYR A 197 2.58 -10.34 5.68
N PHE A 198 3.75 -10.17 6.29
CA PHE A 198 4.03 -9.10 7.27
C PHE A 198 5.17 -8.16 6.84
N GLY A 199 5.50 -8.11 5.53
CA GLY A 199 6.54 -7.20 5.03
C GLY A 199 7.97 -7.69 5.32
N ILE A 200 8.06 -8.92 5.80
CA ILE A 200 9.26 -9.73 5.93
C ILE A 200 9.21 -10.79 4.81
N PRO A 201 10.34 -11.37 4.38
CA PRO A 201 10.40 -12.38 3.31
C PRO A 201 9.88 -13.76 3.78
N MET A 202 8.79 -13.77 4.55
CA MET A 202 8.10 -14.97 5.01
C MET A 202 6.62 -14.85 4.67
N LYS A 203 6.06 -15.95 4.17
CA LYS A 203 4.63 -16.14 3.91
C LYS A 203 4.14 -17.25 4.82
N PHE A 204 3.09 -16.99 5.59
CA PHE A 204 2.43 -18.03 6.38
C PHE A 204 1.16 -18.48 5.66
N LEU A 205 0.95 -19.78 5.62
CA LEU A 205 -0.20 -20.42 5.00
C LEU A 205 -0.91 -21.23 6.08
N ILE A 206 -2.19 -20.98 6.30
CA ILE A 206 -3.00 -21.76 7.24
C ILE A 206 -4.29 -22.12 6.53
N GLY A 207 -4.68 -23.38 6.56
CA GLY A 207 -5.93 -23.81 5.93
C GLY A 207 -6.41 -25.15 6.44
N LEU A 208 -7.69 -25.40 6.17
CA LEU A 208 -8.38 -26.65 6.43
C LEU A 208 -9.11 -27.03 5.15
N SER A 209 -9.11 -28.33 4.84
CA SER A 209 -9.90 -28.89 3.76
C SER A 209 -10.60 -30.16 4.22
N GLU A 210 -11.78 -30.38 3.66
CA GLU A 210 -12.53 -31.62 3.77
C GLU A 210 -12.71 -32.18 2.36
N ILE A 211 -12.39 -33.47 2.20
CA ILE A 211 -12.52 -34.18 0.93
C ILE A 211 -13.42 -35.39 1.17
N SER A 212 -14.51 -35.46 0.42
CA SER A 212 -15.44 -36.59 0.37
C SER A 212 -15.26 -37.35 -0.93
N TYR A 213 -15.26 -38.68 -0.85
CA TYR A 213 -15.21 -39.58 -1.99
C TYR A 213 -16.37 -40.57 -1.90
N THR A 214 -17.16 -40.66 -2.97
CA THR A 214 -18.27 -41.60 -3.11
C THR A 214 -18.08 -42.42 -4.38
N GLU A 215 -18.17 -43.74 -4.28
CA GLU A 215 -18.18 -44.63 -5.45
C GLU A 215 -19.61 -44.80 -5.97
N ASN A 216 -19.79 -44.58 -7.28
CA ASN A 216 -21.06 -44.76 -7.95
C ASN A 216 -21.14 -46.21 -8.44
N LEU A 217 -21.71 -47.08 -7.61
CA LEU A 217 -21.98 -48.46 -7.99
C LEU A 217 -23.15 -48.51 -8.98
N THR A 218 -22.87 -48.37 -10.27
CA THR A 218 -23.82 -48.82 -11.29
C THR A 218 -23.97 -50.32 -11.18
N ASN A 219 -25.14 -50.79 -10.74
CA ASN A 219 -25.51 -52.20 -10.76
C ASN A 219 -25.32 -52.77 -12.18
N PHE A 220 -24.26 -53.55 -12.37
CA PHE A 220 -24.11 -54.46 -13.50
C PHE A 220 -25.13 -55.60 -13.36
N ASN A 221 -26.41 -55.30 -13.63
CA ASN A 221 -27.42 -56.30 -13.91
C ASN A 221 -27.90 -56.08 -15.36
N ARG A 222 -27.10 -56.58 -16.31
CA ARG A 222 -27.52 -56.99 -17.65
C ARG A 222 -26.77 -58.24 -18.06
#